data_AF-A0A1I1HCI5-F1
#
_entry.id   AF-A0A1I1HCI5-F1
#
_cell.length_a   1.000
_cell.length_b   1.000
_cell.length_c   1.000
_cell.angle_alpha   90.00
_cell.angle_beta   90.00
_cell.angle_gamma   90.00
#
_symmetry.space_group_name_H-M   'P 1'
#
loop_
_entity.id
_entity.type
_entity.pdbx_description
1 polymer ?
#
loop_
_entity_poly.entity_id
_entity_poly.type
_entity_poly.pdbx_seq_one_letter_code
_entity_poly.pdbx_strand_id
1 'polypeptide(L)'
;MTGSRPGSGAEAVAEKLRQEHPYGTAPGLMSLFHEGDRVLITVRVSALDDWYYWLDAIGPQLTREVQRIGVTLAATGSMGGVPVDLLAYGAYDPLEAAWRAAGLPYLLWGRVYDLSEPLRDRAGGHWTYTGGTAEGEVPLLTASGGGGADARTLPVVVCHAGPLGANANRNGNGNGDGADGARAAARGNDPAGAEAAARRREAGRQPQP
;
A
#
# COMPACT_ATOMS: atom_id res chain seq x y z
N MET A 1 27.27 -39.22 16.26
CA MET A 1 25.83 -38.92 16.38
C MET A 1 25.67 -37.40 16.41
N THR A 2 25.53 -36.78 15.24
CA THR A 2 25.21 -35.36 15.11
C THR A 2 23.72 -35.20 15.38
N GLY A 3 23.36 -34.78 16.60
CA GLY A 3 21.99 -34.40 16.88
C GLY A 3 21.67 -33.14 16.08
N SER A 4 20.79 -33.24 15.08
CA SER A 4 20.14 -32.07 14.49
C SER A 4 19.47 -31.32 15.63
N ARG A 5 19.99 -30.15 15.98
CA ARG A 5 19.22 -29.19 16.77
C ARG A 5 17.92 -28.95 16.01
N PRO A 6 16.75 -28.96 16.68
CA PRO A 6 15.54 -28.48 16.03
C PRO A 6 15.85 -27.08 15.47
N GLY A 7 15.60 -26.90 14.17
CA GLY A 7 15.86 -25.63 13.49
C GLY A 7 15.24 -24.49 14.28
N SER A 8 15.93 -23.34 14.33
CA SER A 8 15.40 -22.19 15.05
C SER A 8 14.02 -21.83 14.49
N GLY A 9 13.16 -21.19 15.28
CA GLY A 9 11.86 -20.72 14.78
C GLY A 9 12.00 -19.90 13.48
N ALA A 10 13.09 -19.13 13.36
CA ALA A 10 13.42 -18.37 12.17
C ALA A 10 13.78 -19.24 10.95
N GLU A 11 14.46 -20.37 11.12
CA GLU A 11 14.72 -21.32 10.04
C GLU A 11 13.41 -21.92 9.51
N ALA A 12 12.51 -22.33 10.40
CA ALA A 12 11.20 -22.86 10.02
C ALA A 12 10.34 -21.82 9.29
N VAL A 13 10.36 -20.56 9.73
CA VAL A 13 9.66 -19.45 9.06
C VAL A 13 10.30 -19.13 7.71
N ALA A 14 11.63 -19.10 7.61
CA ALA A 14 12.32 -18.88 6.34
C ALA A 14 12.00 -19.99 5.32
N GLU A 15 11.98 -21.25 5.77
CA GLU A 15 11.64 -22.38 4.91
C GLU A 15 10.18 -22.33 4.45
N LYS A 16 9.25 -22.03 5.36
CA LYS A 16 7.85 -21.80 5.01
C LYS A 16 7.70 -20.70 3.96
N LEU A 17 8.35 -19.56 4.16
CA LEU A 17 8.30 -18.45 3.20
C LEU A 17 8.88 -18.83 1.83
N ARG A 18 9.94 -19.65 1.75
CA ARG A 18 10.46 -20.14 0.46
C ARG A 18 9.48 -21.06 -0.26
N GLN A 19 8.73 -21.86 0.48
CA GLN A 19 7.72 -22.76 -0.07
C GLN A 19 6.50 -21.98 -0.59
N GLU A 20 6.05 -20.97 0.16
CA GLU A 20 4.91 -20.12 -0.19
C GLU A 20 5.26 -19.08 -1.27
N HIS A 21 6.51 -18.62 -1.30
CA HIS A 21 7.01 -17.55 -2.19
C HIS A 21 8.28 -18.01 -2.94
N PRO A 22 8.17 -19.00 -3.84
CA PRO A 22 9.34 -19.57 -4.50
C PRO A 22 10.04 -18.58 -5.44
N TYR A 23 11.37 -18.70 -5.50
CA TYR A 23 12.20 -17.92 -6.42
C TYR A 23 11.75 -18.09 -7.87
N GLY A 24 11.70 -16.98 -8.61
CA GLY A 24 11.24 -16.93 -10.00
C GLY A 24 9.72 -16.83 -10.17
N THR A 25 8.94 -17.04 -9.10
CA THR A 25 7.48 -16.83 -9.11
C THR A 25 7.09 -15.65 -8.23
N ALA A 26 7.68 -15.53 -7.03
CA ALA A 26 7.40 -14.40 -6.15
C ALA A 26 7.93 -13.09 -6.76
N PRO A 27 7.12 -12.01 -6.79
CA PRO A 27 7.44 -10.78 -7.50
C PRO A 27 8.71 -10.15 -6.94
N GLY A 28 9.73 -10.02 -7.79
CA GLY A 28 10.95 -9.30 -7.46
C GLY A 28 11.80 -9.91 -6.34
N LEU A 29 11.55 -11.16 -5.91
CA LEU A 29 12.35 -11.79 -4.84
C LEU A 29 13.82 -11.87 -5.24
N MET A 30 14.71 -11.24 -4.46
CA MET A 30 16.15 -11.28 -4.66
C MET A 30 16.82 -12.25 -3.70
N SER A 31 16.49 -12.17 -2.41
CA SER A 31 17.05 -13.07 -1.39
C SER A 31 16.11 -13.25 -0.21
N LEU A 32 16.20 -14.44 0.41
CA LEU A 32 15.47 -14.83 1.59
C LEU A 32 16.31 -15.78 2.44
N PHE A 33 16.70 -15.32 3.61
CA PHE A 33 17.47 -16.11 4.57
C PHE A 33 17.13 -15.72 6.00
N HIS A 34 17.55 -16.55 6.96
CA HIS A 34 17.43 -16.24 8.38
C HIS A 34 18.79 -15.84 8.94
N GLU A 35 18.78 -14.95 9.92
CA GLU A 35 19.95 -14.50 10.66
C GLU A 35 19.63 -14.60 12.15
N GLY A 36 20.19 -15.59 12.85
CA GLY A 36 19.86 -15.83 14.26
C GLY A 36 18.38 -16.14 14.47
N ASP A 37 17.66 -15.19 15.07
CA ASP A 37 16.26 -15.27 15.47
C ASP A 37 15.28 -14.53 14.55
N ARG A 38 15.76 -13.98 13.43
CA ARG A 38 14.93 -13.25 12.46
C ARG A 38 15.07 -13.78 11.04
N VAL A 39 14.13 -13.40 10.18
CA VAL A 39 14.19 -13.61 8.73
C VAL A 39 14.41 -12.29 8.03
N LEU A 40 15.29 -12.26 7.04
CA LEU A 40 15.53 -11.12 6.16
C LEU A 40 15.09 -11.47 4.74
N ILE A 41 14.23 -10.63 4.18
CA ILE A 41 13.75 -10.69 2.80
C ILE A 41 14.23 -9.46 2.06
N THR A 42 14.81 -9.65 0.89
CA THR A 42 15.19 -8.56 0.00
C THR A 42 14.47 -8.70 -1.34
N VAL A 43 13.84 -7.61 -1.80
CA VAL A 43 13.02 -7.60 -3.01
C VAL A 43 13.32 -6.37 -3.87
N ARG A 44 13.17 -6.53 -5.18
CA ARG A 44 13.11 -5.44 -6.15
C ARG A 44 11.65 -5.19 -6.52
N VAL A 45 11.12 -4.05 -6.13
CA VAL A 45 9.76 -3.63 -6.43
C VAL A 45 9.73 -2.88 -7.76
N SER A 46 8.83 -3.29 -8.64
CA SER A 46 8.60 -2.64 -9.94
C SER A 46 7.22 -1.97 -10.04
N ALA A 47 6.25 -2.49 -9.28
CA ALA A 47 4.89 -1.97 -9.19
C ALA A 47 4.43 -1.89 -7.74
N LEU A 48 3.39 -1.08 -7.48
CA LEU A 48 2.80 -0.96 -6.15
C LEU A 48 2.30 -2.31 -5.61
N ASP A 49 1.75 -3.15 -6.49
CA ASP A 49 1.25 -4.47 -6.12
C ASP A 49 2.36 -5.42 -5.65
N ASP A 50 3.59 -5.31 -6.19
CA ASP A 50 4.74 -6.08 -5.70
C ASP A 50 5.05 -5.73 -4.24
N TRP A 51 5.02 -4.43 -3.93
CA TRP A 51 5.25 -3.94 -2.56
C TRP A 51 4.16 -4.43 -1.60
N TYR A 52 2.90 -4.29 -2.00
CA TYR A 52 1.75 -4.72 -1.20
C TYR A 52 1.72 -6.24 -1.01
N TYR A 53 2.10 -7.01 -2.03
CA TYR A 53 2.27 -8.45 -1.93
C TYR A 53 3.22 -8.82 -0.78
N TRP A 54 4.40 -8.19 -0.73
CA TRP A 54 5.38 -8.50 0.31
C TRP A 54 4.98 -7.99 1.70
N LEU A 55 4.29 -6.86 1.78
CA LEU A 55 3.69 -6.41 3.04
C LEU A 55 2.68 -7.42 3.58
N ASP A 56 1.87 -8.05 2.73
CA ASP A 56 0.97 -9.14 3.14
C ASP A 56 1.74 -10.40 3.55
N ALA A 57 2.81 -10.75 2.83
CA ALA A 57 3.61 -11.95 3.07
C ALA A 57 4.31 -11.95 4.44
N ILE A 58 4.82 -10.79 4.89
CA ILE A 58 5.51 -10.67 6.20
C ILE A 58 4.56 -10.55 7.40
N GLY A 59 3.25 -10.54 7.15
CA GLY A 59 2.20 -10.58 8.16
C GLY A 59 1.27 -9.36 8.14
N PRO A 60 0.06 -9.50 8.73
CA PRO A 60 -1.00 -8.48 8.64
C PRO A 60 -0.72 -7.22 9.45
N GLN A 61 0.25 -7.25 10.37
CA GLN A 61 0.58 -6.14 11.24
C GLN A 61 2.08 -5.87 11.17
N LEU A 62 2.42 -4.68 10.69
CA LEU A 62 3.79 -4.20 10.84
C LEU A 62 4.01 -3.84 12.30
N THR A 63 5.14 -4.31 12.83
CA THR A 63 5.55 -4.02 14.21
C THR A 63 6.13 -2.62 14.36
N ARG A 64 6.47 -1.98 13.23
CA ARG A 64 7.08 -0.65 13.15
C ARG A 64 6.56 0.07 11.92
N GLU A 65 6.67 1.40 11.93
CA GLU A 65 6.46 2.20 10.73
C GLU A 65 7.47 1.82 9.63
N VAL A 66 7.03 1.92 8.38
CA VAL A 66 7.90 1.70 7.23
C VAL A 66 8.91 2.84 7.16
N GLN A 67 10.19 2.48 7.14
CA GLN A 67 11.29 3.45 7.13
C GLN A 67 11.91 3.55 5.75
N ARG A 68 12.28 4.77 5.35
CA ARG A 68 13.13 4.98 4.19
C ARG A 68 14.59 4.99 4.60
N ILE A 69 15.38 4.08 4.05
CA ILE A 69 16.82 3.97 4.28
C ILE A 69 17.51 4.16 2.93
N GLY A 70 17.93 5.40 2.65
CA GLY A 70 18.48 5.77 1.35
C GLY A 70 17.46 5.58 0.21
N VAL A 71 17.73 4.59 -0.66
CA VAL A 71 16.89 4.22 -1.82
C VAL A 71 15.97 3.01 -1.55
N THR A 72 15.96 2.51 -0.32
CA THR A 72 15.25 1.30 0.08
C THR A 72 14.13 1.66 1.05
N LEU A 73 12.98 1.00 0.93
CA LEU A 73 11.96 0.98 1.99
C LEU A 73 12.16 -0.27 2.85
N ALA A 74 12.12 -0.09 4.16
CA ALA A 74 12.26 -1.14 5.15
C ALA A 74 10.96 -1.30 5.94
N ALA A 75 10.46 -2.52 6.05
CA ALA A 75 9.32 -2.88 6.89
C ALA A 75 9.68 -4.06 7.79
N THR A 76 9.13 -4.10 9.00
CA THR A 76 9.31 -5.24 9.91
C THR A 76 7.94 -5.81 10.29
N GLY A 77 7.69 -7.03 9.87
CA GLY A 77 6.53 -7.83 10.25
C GLY A 77 6.88 -8.92 11.26
N SER A 78 5.93 -9.81 11.52
CA SER A 78 6.19 -11.02 12.29
C SER A 78 5.35 -12.19 11.77
N MET A 79 5.97 -13.36 11.72
CA MET A 79 5.32 -14.62 11.37
C MET A 79 5.60 -15.66 12.45
N GLY A 80 4.55 -16.18 13.09
CA GLY A 80 4.72 -17.16 14.17
C GLY A 80 5.55 -16.64 15.35
N GLY A 81 5.55 -15.32 15.61
CA GLY A 81 6.36 -14.68 16.64
C GLY A 81 7.81 -14.40 16.23
N VAL A 82 8.24 -14.82 15.04
CA VAL A 82 9.56 -14.53 14.49
C VAL A 82 9.52 -13.17 13.78
N PRO A 83 10.45 -12.24 14.06
CA PRO A 83 10.58 -11.00 13.30
C PRO A 83 10.98 -11.28 11.84
N VAL A 84 10.32 -10.59 10.91
CA VAL A 84 10.63 -10.66 9.48
C VAL A 84 10.92 -9.25 8.98
N ASP A 85 12.17 -9.00 8.63
CA ASP A 85 12.64 -7.73 8.05
C ASP A 85 12.54 -7.81 6.53
N LEU A 86 11.91 -6.81 5.91
CA LEU A 86 11.72 -6.68 4.47
C LEU A 86 12.44 -5.43 3.97
N LEU A 87 13.37 -5.62 3.04
CA LEU A 87 14.08 -4.55 2.33
C LEU A 87 13.62 -4.50 0.88
N ALA A 88 12.97 -3.42 0.49
CA ALA A 88 12.37 -3.24 -0.82
C ALA A 88 13.06 -2.12 -1.62
N TYR A 89 13.85 -2.52 -2.61
CA TYR A 89 14.50 -1.60 -3.55
C TYR A 89 13.50 -1.16 -4.62
N GLY A 90 13.47 0.14 -4.92
CA GLY A 90 12.57 0.70 -5.95
C GLY A 90 11.12 0.86 -5.51
N ALA A 91 10.77 0.53 -4.26
CA ALA A 91 9.39 0.64 -3.76
C ALA A 91 8.92 2.09 -3.56
N TYR A 92 9.84 3.04 -3.42
CA TYR A 92 9.50 4.43 -3.19
C TYR A 92 8.76 5.06 -4.38
N ASP A 93 9.22 4.84 -5.61
CA ASP A 93 8.64 5.52 -6.79
C ASP A 93 7.19 5.08 -7.07
N PRO A 94 6.83 3.78 -7.06
CA PRO A 94 5.43 3.36 -7.20
C PRO A 94 4.54 3.84 -6.04
N LEU A 95 5.09 3.88 -4.82
CA LEU A 95 4.36 4.37 -3.64
C LEU A 95 4.09 5.87 -3.74
N GLU A 96 5.08 6.66 -4.17
CA GLU A 96 4.93 8.10 -4.40
C GLU A 96 3.98 8.39 -5.56
N ALA A 97 4.03 7.61 -6.63
CA ALA A 97 3.08 7.71 -7.74
C ALA A 97 1.64 7.45 -7.27
N ALA A 98 1.43 6.41 -6.45
CA ALA A 98 0.12 6.11 -5.85
C ALA A 98 -0.37 7.25 -4.94
N TRP A 99 0.52 7.79 -4.11
CA TRP A 99 0.23 8.94 -3.24
C TRP A 99 -0.25 10.15 -4.05
N ARG A 100 0.44 10.48 -5.16
CA ARG A 100 0.09 11.61 -6.02
C ARG A 100 -1.20 11.38 -6.83
N ALA A 101 -1.53 10.13 -7.14
CA ALA A 101 -2.71 9.78 -7.90
C ALA A 101 -4.00 9.76 -7.05
N ALA A 102 -3.86 9.56 -5.73
CA ALA A 102 -4.99 9.54 -4.82
C ALA A 102 -5.61 10.93 -4.62
N GLY A 103 -6.94 10.99 -4.55
CA GLY A 103 -7.67 12.24 -4.31
C GLY A 103 -7.50 12.76 -2.89
N LEU A 104 -7.51 11.85 -1.91
CA LEU A 104 -7.23 12.15 -0.50
C LEU A 104 -6.29 11.08 0.09
N PRO A 105 -4.98 11.17 -0.15
CA PRO A 105 -4.04 10.13 0.25
C PRO A 105 -3.85 10.08 1.77
N TYR A 106 -3.77 8.86 2.30
CA TYR A 106 -3.30 8.58 3.64
C TYR A 106 -2.35 7.39 3.65
N LEU A 107 -1.19 7.54 4.30
CA LEU A 107 -0.18 6.50 4.37
C LEU A 107 -0.28 5.79 5.72
N LEU A 108 -0.60 4.50 5.70
CA LEU A 108 -0.63 3.67 6.90
C LEU A 108 0.16 2.39 6.64
N TRP A 109 1.19 2.14 7.47
CA TRP A 109 2.02 0.94 7.44
C TRP A 109 2.56 0.60 6.04
N GLY A 110 3.03 1.63 5.33
CA GLY A 110 3.58 1.47 3.98
C GLY A 110 2.54 1.36 2.87
N ARG A 111 1.25 1.48 3.16
CA ARG A 111 0.18 1.47 2.16
C ARG A 111 -0.48 2.83 2.03
N VAL A 112 -0.64 3.27 0.79
CA VAL A 112 -1.45 4.44 0.42
C VAL A 112 -2.91 4.01 0.32
N TYR A 113 -3.76 4.68 1.09
CA TYR A 113 -5.21 4.60 1.03
C TYR A 113 -5.73 5.90 0.41
N ASP A 114 -6.58 5.80 -0.61
CA ASP A 114 -7.31 6.95 -1.14
C ASP A 114 -8.64 7.09 -0.39
N LEU A 115 -8.70 8.04 0.54
CA LEU A 115 -9.86 8.30 1.38
C LEU A 115 -10.96 9.08 0.65
N SER A 116 -10.73 9.51 -0.59
CA SER A 116 -11.77 10.16 -1.41
C SER A 116 -12.77 9.17 -2.00
N GLU A 117 -12.48 7.88 -1.91
CA GLU A 117 -13.29 6.78 -2.45
C GLU A 117 -13.69 5.80 -1.34
N PRO A 118 -14.80 5.06 -1.49
CA PRO A 118 -15.11 3.94 -0.61
C PRO A 118 -14.00 2.89 -0.66
N LEU A 119 -13.57 2.44 0.51
CA LEU A 119 -12.61 1.37 0.68
C LEU A 119 -13.34 0.05 0.91
N ARG A 120 -12.76 -1.07 0.49
CA ARG A 120 -13.35 -2.41 0.60
C ARG A 120 -12.47 -3.32 1.44
N ASP A 121 -13.05 -3.98 2.44
CA ASP A 121 -12.35 -5.01 3.21
C ASP A 121 -12.40 -6.40 2.53
N ARG A 122 -11.66 -7.36 3.10
CA ARG A 122 -11.57 -8.73 2.58
C ARG A 122 -12.89 -9.51 2.68
N ALA A 123 -13.78 -9.14 3.60
CA ALA A 123 -15.12 -9.73 3.73
C ALA A 123 -16.12 -9.10 2.74
N GLY A 124 -15.69 -8.09 1.99
CA GLY A 124 -16.51 -7.37 1.02
C GLY A 124 -17.30 -6.20 1.63
N GLY A 125 -17.08 -5.88 2.91
CA GLY A 125 -17.63 -4.69 3.56
C GLY A 125 -17.02 -3.41 3.00
N HIS A 126 -17.82 -2.34 2.96
CA HIS A 126 -17.41 -1.03 2.45
C HIS A 126 -17.24 -0.04 3.59
N TRP A 127 -16.19 0.75 3.52
CA TRP A 127 -15.79 1.74 4.50
C TRP A 127 -15.68 3.11 3.84
N THR A 128 -16.34 4.11 4.41
CA THR A 128 -16.32 5.47 3.87
C THR A 128 -15.69 6.42 4.87
N TYR A 129 -14.78 7.27 4.39
CA TYR A 129 -14.15 8.30 5.20
C TYR A 129 -15.17 9.36 5.63
N THR A 130 -15.18 9.70 6.93
CA THR A 130 -16.13 10.66 7.52
C THR A 130 -15.43 11.83 8.23
N GLY A 131 -14.13 12.05 7.99
CA GLY A 131 -13.33 13.08 8.65
C GLY A 131 -12.24 12.50 9.56
N GLY A 132 -11.48 13.37 10.22
CA GLY A 132 -10.44 12.99 11.18
C GLY A 132 -10.79 13.37 12.62
N THR A 133 -10.07 12.81 13.58
CA THR A 133 -10.01 13.37 14.94
C THR A 133 -9.18 14.66 14.90
N ALA A 134 -9.62 15.75 15.54
CA ALA A 134 -8.96 17.07 15.47
C ALA A 134 -7.44 17.04 15.68
N GLU A 135 -6.73 17.90 14.93
CA GLU A 135 -5.27 18.11 14.78
C GLU A 135 -4.37 16.86 14.88
N GLY A 136 -4.03 16.29 13.71
CA GLY A 136 -3.18 15.08 13.56
C GLY A 136 -3.93 13.87 12.99
N GLU A 137 -5.25 14.01 12.85
CA GLU A 137 -6.18 13.38 11.90
C GLU A 137 -5.90 11.91 11.54
N VAL A 138 -6.02 11.03 12.54
CA VAL A 138 -6.26 9.62 12.23
C VAL A 138 -7.63 9.52 11.54
N PRO A 139 -7.71 9.00 10.30
CA PRO A 139 -8.94 8.99 9.53
C PRO A 139 -10.02 8.16 10.23
N LEU A 140 -11.24 8.69 10.30
CA LEU A 140 -12.41 7.96 10.76
C LEU A 140 -13.18 7.40 9.56
N LEU A 141 -13.55 6.13 9.65
CA LEU A 141 -14.31 5.39 8.67
C LEU A 141 -15.61 4.89 9.27
N THR A 142 -16.68 4.88 8.48
CA THR A 142 -17.96 4.23 8.82
C THR A 142 -18.26 3.10 7.84
N ALA A 143 -18.84 2.01 8.34
CA ALA A 143 -19.26 0.89 7.51
C ALA A 143 -20.55 1.25 6.75
N SER A 144 -20.57 1.06 5.43
CA SER A 144 -21.76 1.29 4.61
C SER A 144 -22.84 0.25 4.90
N GLY A 145 -24.08 0.67 5.10
CA GLY A 145 -25.23 -0.22 5.29
C GLY A 145 -25.45 -0.75 6.72
N GLY A 146 -24.56 -0.44 7.66
CA GLY A 146 -24.80 -0.68 9.08
C GLY A 146 -25.64 0.44 9.68
N GLY A 147 -26.87 0.15 10.11
CA GLY A 147 -27.79 1.13 10.71
C GLY A 147 -27.29 1.72 12.03
N GLY A 148 -26.32 2.64 11.95
CA GLY A 148 -25.74 3.33 13.09
C GLY A 148 -24.40 2.78 13.59
N ALA A 149 -23.55 2.22 12.72
CA ALA A 149 -22.21 1.79 13.14
C ALA A 149 -21.33 2.99 13.54
N ASP A 150 -20.75 2.95 14.75
CA ASP A 150 -19.82 3.96 15.24
C ASP A 150 -18.62 4.12 14.30
N ALA A 151 -18.20 5.36 14.05
CA ALA A 151 -17.00 5.65 13.30
C ALA A 151 -15.77 5.02 13.96
N ARG A 152 -14.92 4.35 13.17
CA ARG A 152 -13.70 3.67 13.61
C ARG A 152 -12.50 4.29 12.93
N THR A 153 -11.37 4.39 13.62
CA THR A 153 -10.15 4.88 12.98
C THR A 153 -9.64 3.88 11.94
N LEU A 154 -9.07 4.36 10.83
CA LEU A 154 -8.50 3.53 9.76
C LEU A 154 -7.52 2.46 10.31
N PRO A 155 -6.58 2.77 11.24
CA PRO A 155 -5.74 1.75 11.85
C PRO A 155 -6.52 0.64 12.55
N VAL A 156 -7.60 0.98 13.29
CA VAL A 156 -8.46 -0.02 13.95
C VAL A 156 -9.16 -0.88 12.91
N VAL A 157 -9.69 -0.29 11.85
CA VAL A 157 -10.32 -1.04 10.76
C VAL A 157 -9.32 -1.99 10.11
N VAL A 158 -8.12 -1.52 9.75
CA VAL A 158 -7.09 -2.36 9.11
C VAL A 158 -6.61 -3.47 10.03
N CYS A 159 -6.47 -3.22 11.34
CA CYS A 159 -6.14 -4.26 12.32
C CYS A 159 -7.15 -5.41 12.37
N HIS A 160 -8.45 -5.12 12.21
CA HIS A 160 -9.52 -6.11 12.35
C HIS A 160 -9.96 -6.73 11.02
N ALA A 161 -9.99 -5.94 9.95
CA ALA A 161 -10.50 -6.33 8.64
C ALA A 161 -9.40 -6.63 7.61
N GLY A 162 -8.14 -6.36 7.97
CA GLY A 162 -6.98 -6.42 7.08
C GLY A 162 -6.83 -5.18 6.20
N PRO A 163 -5.80 -5.14 5.34
CA PRO A 163 -5.63 -4.05 4.37
C PRO A 163 -6.87 -3.86 3.51
N LEU A 164 -7.31 -2.61 3.40
CA LEU A 164 -8.45 -2.23 2.58
C LEU A 164 -8.01 -1.97 1.13
N GLY A 165 -8.80 -2.45 0.18
CA GLY A 165 -8.61 -2.20 -1.25
C GLY A 165 -9.50 -1.08 -1.78
N ALA A 166 -9.19 -0.60 -2.98
CA ALA A 166 -10.10 0.30 -3.70
C ALA A 166 -11.41 -0.43 -4.04
N ASN A 167 -12.55 0.27 -3.95
CA ASN A 167 -13.80 -0.26 -4.45
C ASN A 167 -13.77 -0.29 -5.98
N ALA A 168 -13.58 -1.47 -6.58
CA ALA A 168 -13.45 -1.65 -8.04
C ALA A 168 -14.74 -1.36 -8.84
N ASN A 169 -15.77 -0.74 -8.26
CA ASN A 169 -17.05 -0.49 -8.92
C ASN A 169 -17.02 0.67 -9.94
N ARG A 170 -15.84 1.10 -10.39
CA ARG A 170 -15.67 2.16 -11.40
C ARG A 170 -16.03 1.70 -12.83
N ASN A 171 -16.33 0.41 -13.06
CA ASN A 171 -16.56 -0.17 -14.40
C ASN A 171 -17.95 -0.81 -14.62
N GLY A 172 -18.98 -0.39 -13.88
CA GLY A 172 -20.33 -0.98 -13.93
C GLY A 172 -21.41 -0.14 -14.62
N ASN A 173 -21.15 0.46 -15.78
CA ASN A 173 -22.15 1.00 -16.75
C ASN A 173 -21.36 1.54 -17.97
N GLY A 174 -21.54 1.17 -19.24
CA GLY A 174 -22.51 0.37 -19.96
C GLY A 174 -22.47 0.87 -21.41
N ASN A 175 -21.93 0.08 -22.34
CA ASN A 175 -22.46 -0.08 -23.70
C ASN A 175 -21.58 -1.07 -24.46
N GLY A 176 -22.13 -2.25 -24.71
CA GLY A 176 -21.76 -3.01 -25.89
C GLY A 176 -22.35 -2.31 -27.11
N ASP A 177 -21.50 -2.03 -28.08
CA ASP A 177 -21.85 -2.12 -29.48
C ASP A 177 -20.59 -2.41 -30.28
N GLY A 178 -20.75 -3.28 -31.27
CA GLY A 178 -19.72 -4.09 -31.89
C GLY A 178 -18.70 -3.35 -32.77
N ALA A 179 -17.62 -4.10 -33.00
CA ALA A 179 -16.79 -4.18 -34.21
C ALA A 179 -16.70 -2.94 -35.12
N ASP A 180 -15.51 -2.35 -35.25
CA ASP A 180 -14.66 -2.55 -36.44
C ASP A 180 -13.38 -1.70 -36.38
N GLY A 181 -12.34 -2.17 -37.08
CA GLY A 181 -11.49 -1.25 -37.86
C GLY A 181 -10.27 -0.63 -37.19
N ALA A 182 -9.15 -1.34 -37.28
CA ALA A 182 -7.84 -0.90 -37.79
C ALA A 182 -7.41 0.60 -37.73
N ARG A 183 -6.15 0.77 -37.29
CA ARG A 183 -5.12 1.73 -37.78
C ARG A 183 -5.49 3.23 -37.84
N ALA A 184 -4.76 4.06 -37.09
CA ALA A 184 -3.71 4.95 -37.63
C ALA A 184 -3.22 6.00 -36.62
N ALA A 185 -1.89 6.18 -36.63
CA ALA A 185 -1.14 7.44 -36.57
C ALA A 185 -1.37 8.47 -35.43
N ALA A 186 -0.30 8.64 -34.64
CA ALA A 186 0.46 9.89 -34.45
C ALA A 186 -0.25 11.24 -34.66
N ARG A 187 -0.22 12.09 -33.62
CA ARG A 187 0.46 13.41 -33.60
C ARG A 187 0.07 14.24 -32.37
N GLY A 188 1.07 14.93 -31.82
CA GLY A 188 0.93 16.27 -31.23
C GLY A 188 0.43 16.34 -29.79
N ASN A 189 1.34 16.57 -28.84
CA ASN A 189 0.97 17.14 -27.55
C ASN A 189 1.63 18.52 -27.42
N ASP A 190 0.76 19.52 -27.34
CA ASP A 190 1.01 20.96 -27.37
C ASP A 190 1.13 21.45 -25.91
N PRO A 191 2.27 22.03 -25.47
CA PRO A 191 2.48 22.44 -24.09
C PRO A 191 2.04 23.89 -23.88
N ALA A 192 0.73 24.14 -23.79
CA ALA A 192 0.18 25.49 -23.55
C ALA A 192 -0.90 25.56 -22.44
N GLY A 193 -1.03 24.51 -21.61
CA GLY A 193 -2.08 24.44 -20.57
C GLY A 193 -1.63 24.66 -19.12
N ALA A 194 -0.33 24.78 -18.83
CA ALA A 194 0.19 24.69 -17.46
C ALA A 194 0.40 26.04 -16.73
N GLU A 195 0.13 27.19 -17.35
CA GLU A 195 0.50 28.51 -16.79
C GLU A 195 -0.67 29.31 -16.15
N ALA A 196 -1.81 28.67 -15.85
CA ALA A 196 -2.98 29.36 -15.27
C ALA A 196 -3.18 29.17 -13.76
N ALA A 197 -2.47 28.25 -13.10
CA ALA A 197 -2.71 27.94 -11.68
C ALA A 197 -1.75 28.65 -10.69
N ALA A 198 -0.68 29.29 -11.17
CA ALA A 198 0.37 29.86 -10.30
C ALA A 198 0.17 31.32 -9.88
N ARG A 199 -0.77 32.08 -10.49
CA ARG A 199 -0.91 33.54 -10.24
C ARG A 199 -1.93 33.95 -9.15
N ARG A 200 -2.44 33.01 -8.35
CA ARG A 200 -3.45 33.29 -7.30
C ARG A 200 -2.93 33.32 -5.85
N ARG A 201 -1.61 33.31 -5.62
CA ARG A 201 -1.01 33.35 -4.27
C ARG A 201 -0.28 34.64 -3.89
N GLU A 202 -0.39 35.72 -4.67
CA GLU A 202 0.43 36.94 -4.45
C GLU A 202 -0.36 38.23 -4.19
N ALA A 203 -1.61 38.15 -3.71
CA ALA A 203 -2.46 39.33 -3.45
C ALA A 203 -2.99 39.43 -2.01
N GLY A 204 -2.20 39.01 -1.01
CA GLY A 204 -2.69 38.85 0.37
C GLY A 204 -1.81 39.41 1.50
N ARG A 205 -0.85 40.30 1.23
CA ARG A 205 -0.09 40.98 2.30
C ARG A 205 0.04 42.47 2.03
N GLN A 206 -0.92 43.25 2.52
CA GLN A 206 -0.67 44.63 2.93
C GLN A 206 -0.56 44.67 4.46
N PRO A 207 0.48 45.31 5.02
CA PRO A 207 0.47 45.73 6.41
C PRO A 207 -0.25 47.08 6.53
N GLN A 208 -1.05 47.22 7.59
CA GLN A 208 -1.69 48.45 8.06
C GLN A 208 -1.14 48.75 9.48
N PRO A 209 -1.28 50.00 9.95
CA PRO A 209 -0.20 50.96 10.20
C PRO A 209 0.64 50.75 11.45
#